data_AF-A0A7R9TSY5-F1
#
_entry.id   AF-A0A7R9TSY5-F1
#
_cell.length_a   1.000
_cell.length_b   1.000
_cell.length_c   1.000
_cell.angle_alpha   90.00
_cell.angle_beta   90.00
_cell.angle_gamma   90.00
#
_symmetry.space_group_name_H-M   'P 1'
#
loop_
_entity.id
_entity.type
_entity.pdbx_description
1 polymer ?
#
loop_
_entity_poly.entity_id
_entity_poly.type
_entity_poly.pdbx_seq_one_letter_code
_entity_poly.pdbx_strand_id
1 'polypeptide(L)'
;MMRRLTRANYFLVLYGLTAYYFANRMNRLIILMGPIASALSGVAIGKGNCWAVDQFIALVRFLVSGGKVAGPKEGGKVGGDAKESKDTKGNKSTPSKSSKSKKQAAVVSEDDSLADTFRVMRKQLGKPLESVYYSKPGVLGRAALAAWIVYATVTYLASFWAYSHRFAAQISQPSIIFKGRLQDGKEIMVTDYLDGYNWLRENTPEDARVMSWWDYGYQITGIGNRTTLADGNTWNHEHIALLGRALTSPERKAHKIVRHLADYVLVWAGGGGDDLAKSPHMARIGTSVFPDICPNDPLCKGFGFYDRQQTPTPSMAASLLYKLTQHKVRPGVEANSTLFKEVWNSRYGKMRIFKVLRVSKESKEWLADPANRLCDAPGSWYCPGQYPPKLPGPPKSFKKLDYDEAQKAQPFMGTRE
;
A
#
# COMPACT_ATOMS: atom_id res chain seq x y z
N MET A 1 31.27 0.40 -10.19
CA MET A 1 30.05 0.49 -11.04
C MET A 1 29.68 1.93 -11.35
N MET A 2 29.89 2.89 -10.43
CA MET A 2 29.91 4.33 -10.77
C MET A 2 31.11 4.77 -11.64
N ARG A 3 31.70 3.87 -12.44
CA ARG A 3 32.83 4.15 -13.35
C ARG A 3 32.65 3.59 -14.76
N ARG A 4 31.64 2.74 -15.01
CA ARG A 4 31.24 2.28 -16.35
C ARG A 4 29.71 2.28 -16.39
N LEU A 5 29.16 3.31 -17.02
CA LEU A 5 27.72 3.51 -17.21
C LEU A 5 27.22 2.54 -18.28
N THR A 6 26.89 1.32 -17.87
CA THR A 6 26.17 0.36 -18.72
C THR A 6 24.68 0.68 -18.71
N ARG A 7 23.95 0.32 -19.79
CA ARG A 7 22.49 0.55 -19.91
C ARG A 7 21.70 0.03 -18.69
N ALA A 8 22.13 -1.09 -18.11
CA ALA A 8 21.53 -1.64 -16.89
C ALA A 8 21.66 -0.72 -15.65
N ASN A 9 22.74 0.05 -15.54
CA ASN A 9 22.96 0.93 -14.38
C ASN A 9 22.05 2.15 -14.43
N TYR A 10 21.83 2.68 -15.64
CA TYR A 10 20.86 3.77 -15.85
C TYR A 10 19.45 3.34 -15.45
N PHE A 11 19.05 2.12 -15.82
CA PHE A 11 17.76 1.57 -15.42
C PHE A 11 17.63 1.50 -13.90
N LEU A 12 18.63 0.98 -13.18
CA LEU A 12 18.58 0.88 -11.71
C LEU A 12 18.51 2.25 -11.02
N VAL A 13 19.25 3.24 -11.52
CA VAL A 13 19.21 4.61 -10.97
C VAL A 13 17.85 5.25 -11.22
N LEU A 14 17.32 5.13 -12.44
CA LEU A 14 15.99 5.67 -12.76
C LEU A 14 14.91 4.98 -11.93
N TYR A 15 14.94 3.64 -11.86
CA TYR A 15 13.99 2.88 -11.04
C TYR A 15 14.07 3.28 -9.56
N GLY A 16 15.27 3.45 -9.00
CA GLY A 16 15.44 3.89 -7.62
C GLY A 16 14.83 5.27 -7.35
N LEU A 17 15.10 6.25 -8.22
CA LEU A 17 14.56 7.60 -8.09
C LEU A 17 13.04 7.62 -8.23
N THR A 18 12.51 6.93 -9.23
CA THR A 18 11.06 6.85 -9.48
C THR A 18 10.34 6.12 -8.34
N ALA A 19 10.85 4.98 -7.89
CA ALA A 19 10.26 4.23 -6.78
C ALA A 19 10.30 5.02 -5.47
N TYR A 20 11.39 5.73 -5.19
CA TYR A 20 11.51 6.57 -4.00
C TYR A 20 10.51 7.73 -4.01
N TYR A 21 10.34 8.40 -5.15
CA TYR A 21 9.35 9.47 -5.31
C TYR A 21 7.93 8.97 -5.00
N PHE A 22 7.52 7.85 -5.59
CA PHE A 22 6.18 7.30 -5.39
C PHE A 22 5.97 6.75 -3.98
N ALA A 23 6.99 6.10 -3.39
CA ALA A 23 6.92 5.60 -2.02
C ALA A 23 6.75 6.74 -0.99
N ASN A 24 7.34 7.91 -1.24
CA ASN A 24 7.19 9.07 -0.36
C ASN A 24 5.81 9.73 -0.45
N ARG A 25 5.11 9.57 -1.59
CA ARG A 25 3.76 10.14 -1.79
C ARG A 25 2.64 9.21 -1.31
N MET A 26 2.89 7.89 -1.24
CA MET A 26 1.86 6.92 -0.91
C MET A 26 2.42 5.71 -0.19
N ASN A 27 1.96 5.47 1.05
CA ASN A 27 2.43 4.34 1.88
C ASN A 27 2.30 2.97 1.17
N ARG A 28 1.23 2.76 0.40
CA ARG A 28 1.01 1.49 -0.34
C ARG A 28 2.10 1.21 -1.37
N LEU A 29 2.72 2.26 -1.93
CA LEU A 29 3.75 2.13 -2.97
C LEU A 29 5.14 1.86 -2.38
N ILE A 30 5.29 1.80 -1.06
CA ILE A 30 6.56 1.41 -0.42
C ILE A 30 7.01 0.00 -0.86
N ILE A 31 6.07 -0.87 -1.23
CA ILE A 31 6.37 -2.21 -1.75
C ILE A 31 7.23 -2.17 -3.01
N LEU A 32 7.11 -1.10 -3.82
CA LEU A 32 7.92 -0.91 -5.03
C LEU A 32 9.37 -0.56 -4.73
N MET A 33 9.65 -0.04 -3.53
CA MET A 33 11.00 0.31 -3.08
C MET A 33 11.79 -0.93 -2.61
N GLY A 34 11.11 -1.98 -2.16
CA GLY A 34 11.74 -3.20 -1.65
C GLY A 34 12.78 -3.80 -2.60
N PRO A 35 12.41 -4.18 -3.85
CA PRO A 35 13.34 -4.82 -4.78
C PRO A 35 14.56 -3.96 -5.12
N ILE A 36 14.37 -2.67 -5.35
CA ILE A 36 15.47 -1.77 -5.72
C ILE A 36 16.40 -1.47 -4.53
N ALA A 37 15.84 -1.32 -3.33
CA ALA A 37 16.63 -1.17 -2.11
C ALA A 37 17.48 -2.41 -1.84
N SER A 38 16.91 -3.61 -2.00
CA SER A 38 17.64 -4.88 -1.88
C SER A 38 18.75 -5.01 -2.94
N ALA A 39 18.46 -4.66 -4.20
CA ALA A 39 19.43 -4.73 -5.28
C ALA A 39 20.60 -3.76 -5.07
N LEU A 40 20.33 -2.49 -4.76
CA LEU A 40 21.38 -1.49 -4.53
C LEU A 40 22.21 -1.79 -3.27
N SER A 41 21.55 -2.21 -2.18
CA SER A 41 22.23 -2.58 -0.93
C SER A 41 23.09 -3.83 -1.12
N GLY A 42 22.58 -4.86 -1.81
CA GLY A 42 23.35 -6.06 -2.13
C GLY A 42 24.58 -5.76 -2.99
N VAL A 43 24.45 -4.88 -3.97
CA VAL A 43 25.58 -4.42 -4.79
C VAL A 43 26.60 -3.62 -3.98
N ALA A 44 26.16 -2.80 -3.02
CA ALA A 44 27.05 -2.02 -2.15
C ALA A 44 27.82 -2.92 -1.19
N ILE A 45 27.12 -3.79 -0.46
CA ILE A 45 27.71 -4.74 0.50
C ILE A 45 28.63 -5.72 -0.22
N GLY A 46 28.19 -6.28 -1.35
CA GLY A 46 28.99 -7.22 -2.14
C GLY A 46 30.32 -6.60 -2.60
N LYS A 47 30.30 -5.37 -3.13
CA LYS A 47 31.54 -4.68 -3.54
C LYS A 47 32.43 -4.35 -2.35
N GLY A 48 31.86 -3.91 -1.23
CA GLY A 48 32.62 -3.65 0.00
C GLY A 48 33.34 -4.89 0.50
N ASN A 49 32.65 -6.03 0.52
CA ASN A 49 33.20 -7.30 0.97
C ASN A 49 34.25 -7.86 -0.01
N CYS A 50 34.02 -7.81 -1.33
CA CYS A 50 35.03 -8.21 -2.32
C CYS A 50 36.30 -7.36 -2.16
N TRP A 51 36.15 -6.04 -2.02
CA TRP A 51 37.29 -5.15 -1.81
C TRP A 51 38.04 -5.49 -0.52
N ALA A 52 37.32 -5.78 0.58
CA ALA A 52 37.92 -6.16 1.84
C ALA A 52 38.74 -7.46 1.71
N VAL A 53 38.21 -8.48 1.03
CA VAL A 53 38.92 -9.74 0.74
C VAL A 53 40.18 -9.48 -0.08
N ASP A 54 40.12 -8.63 -1.11
CA ASP A 54 41.30 -8.26 -1.90
C ASP A 54 42.38 -7.58 -1.03
N GLN A 55 42.00 -6.77 -0.04
CA GLN A 55 42.95 -6.16 0.90
C GLN A 55 43.60 -7.21 1.82
N PHE A 56 42.84 -8.19 2.30
CA PHE A 56 43.38 -9.30 3.09
C PHE A 56 44.36 -10.15 2.27
N ILE A 57 44.03 -10.47 1.02
CA ILE A 57 44.94 -11.19 0.11
C ILE A 57 46.22 -10.37 -0.13
N ALA A 58 46.10 -9.05 -0.31
CA ALA A 58 47.26 -8.16 -0.46
C ALA A 58 48.12 -8.12 0.81
N LEU A 59 47.53 -8.12 2.01
CA LEU A 59 48.24 -8.20 3.28
C LEU A 59 48.98 -9.54 3.44
N VAL A 60 48.32 -10.67 3.14
CA VAL A 60 48.94 -11.99 3.20
C VAL A 60 50.11 -12.10 2.22
N ARG A 61 49.95 -11.62 0.99
CA ARG A 61 51.04 -11.57 0.01
C ARG A 61 52.20 -10.69 0.48
N PHE A 62 51.91 -9.57 1.15
CA PHE A 62 52.92 -8.68 1.72
C PHE A 62 53.71 -9.34 2.86
N LEU A 63 53.03 -10.06 3.76
CA LEU A 63 53.64 -10.80 4.87
C LEU A 63 54.48 -11.99 4.37
N VAL A 64 53.98 -12.75 3.39
CA VAL A 64 54.69 -13.89 2.79
C VAL A 64 55.88 -13.45 1.93
N SER A 65 55.80 -12.29 1.26
CA SER A 65 56.88 -11.80 0.38
C SER A 65 57.91 -10.92 1.11
N GLY A 66 57.96 -10.93 2.44
CA GLY A 66 58.96 -10.20 3.23
C GLY A 66 58.95 -8.68 3.02
N GLY A 67 57.80 -8.09 2.71
CA GLY A 67 57.65 -6.64 2.59
C GLY A 67 57.94 -6.02 1.22
N LYS A 68 58.04 -6.81 0.14
CA LYS A 68 58.02 -6.28 -1.25
C LYS A 68 56.59 -6.19 -1.76
N VAL A 69 56.09 -4.97 -1.94
CA VAL A 69 54.80 -4.69 -2.61
C VAL A 69 55.06 -4.72 -4.12
N ALA A 70 54.61 -5.78 -4.80
CA ALA A 70 54.57 -5.76 -6.27
C ALA A 70 53.47 -4.77 -6.70
N GLY A 71 53.88 -3.66 -7.33
CA GLY A 71 52.96 -2.76 -8.01
C GLY A 71 52.20 -3.47 -9.14
N PRO A 72 51.10 -2.88 -9.64
CA PRO A 72 50.29 -3.51 -10.68
C PRO A 72 51.15 -3.78 -11.92
N LYS A 73 51.22 -5.05 -12.35
CA LYS A 73 51.72 -5.40 -13.68
C LYS A 73 50.70 -4.89 -14.70
N GLU A 74 50.97 -3.74 -15.30
CA GLU A 74 50.33 -3.37 -16.56
C GLU A 74 50.81 -4.32 -17.67
N GLY A 75 49.86 -4.93 -18.37
CA GLY A 75 50.04 -5.43 -19.73
C GLY A 75 50.82 -6.74 -19.90
N GLY A 76 50.21 -7.87 -19.53
CA GLY A 76 50.62 -9.19 -20.01
C GLY A 76 49.47 -9.88 -20.72
N LYS A 77 49.34 -9.67 -22.04
CA LYS A 77 48.56 -10.56 -22.90
C LYS A 77 49.12 -11.98 -22.74
N VAL A 78 48.30 -12.91 -22.25
CA VAL A 78 48.44 -14.33 -22.56
C VAL A 78 47.06 -14.81 -22.98
N GLY A 79 46.81 -14.70 -24.28
CA GLY A 79 45.85 -15.57 -24.95
C GLY A 79 46.51 -16.93 -25.09
N GLY A 80 45.84 -17.98 -24.62
CA GLY A 80 46.11 -19.36 -25.02
C GLY A 80 45.35 -19.64 -26.31
N ASP A 81 46.06 -20.24 -27.27
CA ASP A 81 45.62 -20.56 -28.62
C ASP A 81 44.32 -21.38 -28.67
N ALA A 82 43.43 -20.95 -29.58
CA ALA A 82 42.68 -21.86 -30.44
C ALA A 82 42.86 -21.37 -31.88
N LYS A 83 43.41 -22.27 -32.71
CA LYS A 83 43.69 -22.13 -34.14
C LYS A 83 42.57 -21.41 -34.91
N GLU A 84 42.94 -20.47 -35.78
CA GLU A 84 42.57 -20.54 -37.20
C GLU A 84 43.39 -19.58 -38.08
N SER A 85 43.35 -19.90 -39.37
CA SER A 85 44.34 -19.71 -40.43
C SER A 85 44.49 -18.32 -41.08
N LYS A 86 45.57 -18.22 -41.88
CA LYS A 86 45.79 -17.48 -43.14
C LYS A 86 46.61 -16.18 -43.10
N ASP A 87 47.85 -16.34 -43.60
CA ASP A 87 48.44 -15.63 -44.75
C ASP A 87 48.22 -14.12 -44.85
N THR A 88 49.30 -13.32 -44.75
CA THR A 88 50.16 -12.97 -45.91
C THR A 88 51.10 -11.82 -45.51
N LYS A 89 52.35 -11.92 -45.95
CA LYS A 89 53.41 -10.92 -45.89
C LYS A 89 53.01 -9.56 -46.49
N GLY A 90 53.49 -8.47 -45.88
CA GLY A 90 53.50 -7.13 -46.47
C GLY A 90 54.45 -6.21 -45.72
N ASN A 91 55.52 -5.78 -46.39
CA ASN A 91 56.77 -5.27 -45.87
C ASN A 91 56.76 -3.75 -45.55
N LYS A 92 57.62 -3.36 -44.59
CA LYS A 92 58.33 -2.08 -44.35
C LYS A 92 57.99 -0.84 -45.20
N SER A 93 57.81 0.31 -44.55
CA SER A 93 58.85 1.37 -44.42
C SER A 93 58.33 2.68 -43.80
N THR A 94 59.00 3.14 -42.74
CA THR A 94 59.06 4.52 -42.20
C THR A 94 59.88 5.46 -43.12
N PRO A 95 60.10 6.76 -42.82
CA PRO A 95 59.27 7.79 -42.16
C PRO A 95 59.29 9.15 -42.92
N SER A 96 58.47 10.12 -42.46
CA SER A 96 58.87 11.52 -42.18
C SER A 96 57.93 12.64 -42.68
N LYS A 97 57.58 13.48 -41.69
CA LYS A 97 57.50 14.95 -41.65
C LYS A 97 56.59 15.75 -42.62
N SER A 98 55.72 16.49 -41.93
CA SER A 98 55.46 17.93 -42.04
C SER A 98 54.33 18.46 -42.93
N SER A 99 53.28 18.88 -42.23
CA SER A 99 52.77 20.27 -42.16
C SER A 99 51.44 20.59 -42.85
N LYS A 100 50.58 21.24 -42.03
CA LYS A 100 49.48 22.18 -42.34
C LYS A 100 48.34 21.63 -43.20
N SER A 101 47.06 21.84 -42.91
CA SER A 101 46.33 22.64 -41.92
C SER A 101 44.86 22.40 -42.21
N LYS A 102 43.99 22.27 -41.20
CA LYS A 102 42.62 22.82 -41.28
C LYS A 102 42.03 22.87 -39.88
N LYS A 103 41.94 24.10 -39.36
CA LYS A 103 41.10 24.48 -38.22
C LYS A 103 39.64 24.18 -38.60
N GLN A 104 38.95 23.42 -37.78
CA GLN A 104 37.50 23.55 -37.59
C GLN A 104 37.25 23.84 -36.12
N ALA A 105 36.37 24.82 -35.91
CA ALA A 105 36.11 25.50 -34.66
C ALA A 105 35.54 24.56 -33.60
N ALA A 106 36.11 24.61 -32.40
CA ALA A 106 35.56 23.99 -31.22
C ALA A 106 34.39 24.83 -30.71
N VAL A 107 33.18 24.26 -30.74
CA VAL A 107 32.09 24.66 -29.85
C VAL A 107 32.47 24.10 -28.48
N VAL A 108 32.73 24.99 -27.52
CA VAL A 108 33.08 24.61 -26.14
C VAL A 108 31.78 24.27 -25.41
N SER A 109 31.54 22.98 -25.17
CA SER A 109 30.48 22.49 -24.30
C SER A 109 30.91 22.52 -22.83
N GLU A 110 30.09 23.10 -21.95
CA GLU A 110 30.34 23.24 -20.50
C GLU A 110 30.62 21.90 -19.79
N ASP A 111 30.13 20.77 -20.31
CA ASP A 111 30.36 19.42 -19.76
C ASP A 111 31.84 18.98 -19.77
N ASP A 112 32.64 19.45 -20.73
CA ASP A 112 34.08 19.12 -20.79
C ASP A 112 34.88 19.83 -19.70
N SER A 113 34.40 20.98 -19.21
CA SER A 113 35.09 21.79 -18.19
C SER A 113 35.04 21.15 -16.78
N LEU A 114 33.91 20.49 -16.46
CA LEU A 114 33.72 19.74 -15.22
C LEU A 114 34.46 18.40 -15.25
N ALA A 115 34.40 17.70 -16.38
CA ALA A 115 35.16 16.46 -16.58
C ALA A 115 36.67 16.70 -16.49
N ASP A 116 37.19 17.78 -17.07
CA ASP A 116 38.61 18.13 -17.00
C ASP A 116 39.02 18.69 -15.64
N THR A 117 38.18 19.45 -14.93
CA THR A 117 38.48 19.84 -13.54
C THR A 117 38.51 18.63 -12.60
N PHE A 118 37.59 17.66 -12.73
CA PHE A 118 37.66 16.39 -12.00
C PHE A 118 38.88 15.55 -12.38
N ARG A 119 39.34 15.62 -13.64
CA ARG A 119 40.51 14.89 -14.14
C ARG A 119 41.83 15.51 -13.64
N VAL A 120 41.90 16.83 -13.57
CA VAL A 120 43.02 17.60 -13.01
C VAL A 120 43.08 17.42 -11.49
N MET A 121 41.94 17.53 -10.80
CA MET A 121 41.83 17.27 -9.36
C MET A 121 42.22 15.81 -9.04
N ARG A 122 41.80 14.84 -9.85
CA ARG A 122 42.22 13.44 -9.73
C ARG A 122 43.70 13.19 -10.05
N LYS A 123 44.31 13.93 -10.97
CA LYS A 123 45.74 13.83 -11.27
C LYS A 123 46.62 14.48 -10.19
N GLN A 124 46.16 15.58 -9.60
CA GLN A 124 46.88 16.29 -8.53
C GLN A 124 46.74 15.59 -7.17
N LEU A 125 45.57 15.04 -6.83
CA LEU A 125 45.38 14.25 -5.61
C LEU A 125 45.77 12.76 -5.77
N GLY A 126 45.68 12.20 -6.98
CA GLY A 126 45.82 10.75 -7.20
C GLY A 126 47.25 10.22 -7.07
N LYS A 127 48.25 10.95 -7.56
CA LYS A 127 49.67 10.52 -7.49
C LYS A 127 50.22 10.44 -6.05
N PRO A 128 49.97 11.41 -5.15
CA PRO A 128 50.36 11.28 -3.74
C PRO A 128 49.48 10.28 -2.97
N LEU A 129 48.21 10.09 -3.36
CA LEU A 129 47.37 9.05 -2.77
C LEU A 129 47.86 7.65 -3.15
N GLU A 130 48.31 7.45 -4.39
CA GLU A 130 48.73 6.16 -4.92
C GLU A 130 50.07 5.70 -4.29
N SER A 131 51.01 6.62 -4.07
CA SER A 131 52.25 6.33 -3.34
C SER A 131 51.99 6.00 -1.86
N VAL A 132 51.02 6.68 -1.22
CA VAL A 132 50.57 6.37 0.15
C VAL A 132 49.78 5.06 0.20
N TYR A 133 49.00 4.75 -0.83
CA TYR A 133 48.15 3.54 -0.94
C TYR A 133 49.00 2.26 -0.99
N TYR A 134 50.11 2.27 -1.75
CA TYR A 134 51.05 1.14 -1.85
C TYR A 134 52.19 1.18 -0.82
N SER A 135 52.26 2.20 0.03
CA SER A 135 53.24 2.26 1.11
C SER A 135 52.97 1.19 2.19
N LYS A 136 54.01 0.81 2.94
CA LYS A 136 53.90 -0.14 4.07
C LYS A 136 52.81 0.24 5.10
N PRO A 137 52.71 1.49 5.58
CA PRO A 137 51.62 1.89 6.47
C PRO A 137 50.25 1.91 5.75
N GLY A 138 50.21 2.18 4.45
CA GLY A 138 48.99 2.18 3.65
C GLY A 138 48.38 0.79 3.44
N VAL A 139 49.20 -0.26 3.28
CA VAL A 139 48.72 -1.66 3.23
C VAL A 139 48.10 -2.06 4.58
N LEU A 140 48.77 -1.73 5.68
CA LEU A 140 48.30 -2.03 7.03
C LEU A 140 47.00 -1.28 7.36
N GLY A 141 46.94 0.01 7.03
CA GLY A 141 45.74 0.84 7.22
C GLY A 141 44.55 0.37 6.37
N ARG A 142 44.77 -0.11 5.14
CA ARG A 142 43.72 -0.71 4.31
C ARG A 142 43.22 -2.04 4.86
N ALA A 143 44.11 -2.88 5.38
CA ALA A 143 43.71 -4.11 6.03
C ALA A 143 42.90 -3.86 7.30
N ALA A 144 43.28 -2.86 8.11
CA ALA A 144 42.49 -2.44 9.27
C ALA A 144 41.10 -1.89 8.87
N LEU A 145 41.03 -1.07 7.81
CA LEU A 145 39.76 -0.59 7.27
C LEU A 145 38.90 -1.73 6.70
N ALA A 146 39.50 -2.69 6.00
CA ALA A 146 38.82 -3.88 5.50
C ALA A 146 38.27 -4.75 6.64
N ALA A 147 39.06 -4.98 7.69
CA ALA A 147 38.62 -5.67 8.89
C ALA A 147 37.45 -4.94 9.57
N TRP A 148 37.51 -3.61 9.65
CA TRP A 148 36.43 -2.80 10.18
C TRP A 148 35.15 -2.87 9.32
N ILE A 149 35.26 -2.81 7.99
CA ILE A 149 34.11 -2.94 7.08
C ILE A 149 33.46 -4.32 7.23
N VAL A 150 34.24 -5.39 7.32
CA VAL A 150 33.72 -6.74 7.54
C VAL A 150 33.03 -6.83 8.90
N TYR A 151 33.66 -6.32 9.96
CA TYR A 151 33.07 -6.27 11.30
C TYR A 151 31.75 -5.49 11.31
N ALA A 152 31.72 -4.29 10.73
CA ALA A 152 30.52 -3.45 10.62
C ALA A 152 29.41 -4.14 9.80
N THR A 153 29.78 -4.86 8.74
CA THR A 153 28.82 -5.61 7.93
C THR A 153 28.21 -6.76 8.72
N VAL A 154 29.02 -7.52 9.47
CA VAL A 154 28.53 -8.63 10.31
C VAL A 154 27.60 -8.13 11.41
N THR A 155 27.95 -7.06 12.11
CA THR A 155 27.10 -6.48 13.16
C THR A 155 25.80 -5.89 12.60
N TYR A 156 25.87 -5.22 11.46
CA TYR A 156 24.69 -4.70 10.77
C TYR A 156 23.77 -5.82 10.28
N LEU A 157 24.33 -6.89 9.70
CA LEU A 157 23.55 -8.06 9.27
C LEU A 157 22.83 -8.72 10.45
N ALA A 158 23.49 -8.87 11.61
CA ALA A 158 22.86 -9.41 12.80
C ALA A 158 21.69 -8.55 13.29
N SER A 159 21.86 -7.22 13.29
CA SER A 159 20.81 -6.27 13.65
C SER A 159 19.66 -6.27 12.63
N PHE A 160 19.97 -6.32 11.34
CA PHE A 160 18.98 -6.38 10.27
C PHE A 160 18.17 -7.69 10.31
N TRP A 161 18.82 -8.81 10.61
CA TRP A 161 18.16 -10.10 10.79
C TRP A 161 17.18 -10.07 11.97
N ALA A 162 17.61 -9.52 13.11
CA ALA A 162 16.76 -9.38 14.29
C ALA A 162 15.58 -8.42 14.02
N TYR A 163 15.82 -7.30 13.33
CA TYR A 163 14.78 -6.38 12.89
C TYR A 163 13.76 -7.06 11.97
N SER A 164 14.25 -7.82 10.99
CA SER A 164 13.39 -8.54 10.02
C SER A 164 12.47 -9.54 10.72
N HIS A 165 12.96 -10.27 11.72
CA HIS A 165 12.14 -11.19 12.52
C HIS A 165 11.09 -10.45 13.36
N ARG A 166 11.46 -9.34 13.99
CA ARG A 166 10.50 -8.50 14.73
C ARG A 166 9.43 -7.92 13.82
N PHE A 167 9.82 -7.44 12.65
CA PHE A 167 8.90 -6.92 11.64
C PHE A 167 7.97 -8.01 11.10
N ALA A 168 8.50 -9.20 10.81
CA ALA A 168 7.71 -10.36 10.38
C ALA A 168 6.62 -10.70 11.41
N ALA A 169 6.95 -10.71 12.70
CA ALA A 169 5.99 -10.94 13.77
C ALA A 169 4.91 -9.84 13.89
N GLN A 170 5.22 -8.60 13.51
CA GLN A 170 4.27 -7.48 13.52
C GLN A 170 3.27 -7.56 12.36
N ILE A 171 3.74 -7.96 11.17
CA ILE A 171 2.86 -8.08 9.99
C ILE A 171 2.09 -9.41 9.95
N SER A 172 2.51 -10.42 10.72
CA SER A 172 1.86 -11.74 10.79
C SER A 172 0.64 -11.76 11.73
N GLN A 173 -0.20 -10.72 11.67
CA GLN A 173 -1.41 -10.62 12.48
C GLN A 173 -2.66 -10.76 11.58
N PRO A 174 -3.39 -11.89 11.67
CA PRO A 174 -4.64 -12.04 10.92
C PRO A 174 -5.70 -11.06 11.44
N SER A 175 -6.55 -10.54 10.53
CA SER A 175 -7.56 -9.53 10.85
C SER A 175 -8.95 -10.10 11.18
N ILE A 176 -9.25 -11.31 10.72
CA ILE A 176 -10.56 -11.99 10.96
C ILE A 176 -10.54 -12.74 12.29
N ILE A 177 -9.46 -13.46 12.56
CA ILE A 177 -9.20 -14.14 13.82
C ILE A 177 -7.98 -13.47 14.41
N PHE A 178 -8.07 -12.88 15.60
CA PHE A 178 -6.97 -12.15 16.19
C PHE A 178 -6.84 -12.42 17.68
N LYS A 179 -5.64 -12.20 18.21
CA LYS A 179 -5.39 -12.29 19.65
C LYS A 179 -5.94 -11.04 20.33
N GLY A 180 -6.88 -11.23 21.25
CA GLY A 180 -7.37 -10.21 22.17
C GLY A 180 -6.80 -10.44 23.56
N ARG A 181 -6.66 -9.37 24.34
CA ARG A 181 -6.33 -9.44 25.76
C ARG A 181 -7.52 -8.95 26.56
N LEU A 182 -8.01 -9.80 27.45
CA LEU A 182 -9.09 -9.47 28.38
C LEU A 182 -8.59 -8.52 29.48
N GLN A 183 -9.52 -7.94 30.24
CA GLN A 183 -9.19 -7.05 31.37
C GLN A 183 -8.41 -7.77 32.49
N ASP A 184 -8.60 -9.08 32.63
CA ASP A 184 -7.85 -9.96 33.54
C ASP A 184 -6.41 -10.26 33.05
N GLY A 185 -6.03 -9.74 31.87
CA GLY A 185 -4.72 -9.93 31.27
C GLY A 185 -4.56 -11.24 30.51
N LYS A 186 -5.58 -12.12 30.46
CA LYS A 186 -5.54 -13.38 29.73
C LYS A 186 -5.60 -13.14 28.21
N GLU A 187 -4.73 -13.82 27.48
CA GLU A 187 -4.78 -13.85 26.02
C GLU A 187 -5.87 -14.83 25.55
N ILE A 188 -6.72 -14.35 24.66
CA ILE A 188 -7.77 -15.15 24.01
C ILE A 188 -7.71 -14.97 22.50
N MET A 189 -8.13 -16.00 21.78
CA MET A 189 -8.39 -15.89 20.34
C MET A 189 -9.82 -15.38 20.15
N VAL A 190 -9.96 -14.22 19.52
CA VAL A 190 -11.25 -13.64 19.14
C VAL A 190 -11.62 -14.18 17.76
N THR A 191 -12.67 -14.99 17.69
CA THR A 191 -13.19 -15.64 16.47
C THR A 191 -14.52 -15.05 15.98
N ASP A 192 -15.04 -14.03 16.67
CA ASP A 192 -16.37 -13.46 16.47
C ASP A 192 -16.76 -13.19 15.00
N TYR A 193 -15.85 -12.65 14.18
CA TYR A 193 -16.15 -12.39 12.77
C TYR A 193 -16.32 -13.68 11.98
N LEU A 194 -15.41 -14.64 12.15
CA LEU A 194 -15.51 -15.95 11.50
C LEU A 194 -16.79 -16.67 11.92
N ASP A 195 -17.08 -16.70 13.23
CA ASP A 195 -18.23 -17.41 13.77
C ASP A 195 -19.55 -16.87 13.21
N GLY A 196 -19.70 -15.55 13.07
CA GLY A 196 -20.92 -15.01 12.51
C GLY A 196 -21.01 -15.11 10.98
N TYR A 197 -19.89 -15.16 10.25
CA TYR A 197 -19.92 -15.50 8.83
C TYR A 197 -20.32 -16.96 8.62
N ASN A 198 -19.82 -17.89 9.45
CA ASN A 198 -20.27 -19.28 9.43
C ASN A 198 -21.75 -19.39 9.82
N TRP A 199 -22.20 -18.62 10.82
CA TRP A 199 -23.62 -18.57 11.17
C TRP A 199 -24.48 -18.13 9.98
N LEU A 200 -24.07 -17.08 9.23
CA LEU A 200 -24.76 -16.66 8.02
C LEU A 200 -24.86 -17.80 6.99
N ARG A 201 -23.77 -18.54 6.79
CA ARG A 201 -23.71 -19.67 5.85
C ARG A 201 -24.65 -20.81 6.23
N GLU A 202 -24.78 -21.11 7.51
CA GLU A 202 -25.50 -22.29 8.00
C GLU A 202 -26.97 -22.02 8.35
N ASN A 203 -27.31 -20.77 8.72
CA ASN A 203 -28.60 -20.44 9.34
C ASN A 203 -29.46 -19.48 8.50
N THR A 204 -29.04 -19.11 7.30
CA THR A 204 -29.83 -18.27 6.38
C THR A 204 -30.12 -19.00 5.07
N PRO A 205 -31.20 -18.67 4.33
CA PRO A 205 -31.42 -19.19 2.99
C PRO A 205 -30.26 -18.89 2.05
N GLU A 206 -30.00 -19.76 1.06
CA GLU A 206 -28.90 -19.56 0.10
C GLU A 206 -29.06 -18.28 -0.74
N ASP A 207 -30.32 -17.90 -1.02
CA ASP A 207 -30.68 -16.69 -1.75
C ASP A 207 -30.73 -15.42 -0.86
N ALA A 208 -30.30 -15.52 0.40
CA ALA A 208 -30.33 -14.41 1.33
C ALA A 208 -29.33 -13.31 0.91
N ARG A 209 -29.84 -12.07 0.91
CA ARG A 209 -29.04 -10.88 0.62
C ARG A 209 -28.67 -10.17 1.91
N VAL A 210 -27.38 -9.97 2.12
CA VAL A 210 -26.81 -9.35 3.31
C VAL A 210 -26.34 -7.95 2.97
N MET A 211 -26.88 -6.97 3.69
CA MET A 211 -26.40 -5.60 3.65
C MET A 211 -25.33 -5.40 4.73
N SER A 212 -24.18 -4.87 4.33
CA SER A 212 -23.11 -4.43 5.22
C SER A 212 -22.43 -3.19 4.63
N TRP A 213 -21.49 -2.61 5.38
CA TRP A 213 -20.53 -1.70 4.75
C TRP A 213 -19.66 -2.44 3.72
N TRP A 214 -19.15 -1.71 2.73
CA TRP A 214 -18.48 -2.29 1.55
C TRP A 214 -17.17 -3.01 1.88
N ASP A 215 -16.49 -2.63 2.96
CA ASP A 215 -15.25 -3.25 3.45
C ASP A 215 -15.36 -4.78 3.59
N TYR A 216 -16.54 -5.28 3.97
CA TYR A 216 -16.75 -6.67 4.36
C TYR A 216 -17.34 -7.55 3.25
N GLY A 217 -17.66 -6.98 2.08
CA GLY A 217 -18.37 -7.70 1.01
C GLY A 217 -17.69 -8.99 0.58
N TYR A 218 -16.37 -8.94 0.35
CA TYR A 218 -15.59 -10.13 -0.01
C TYR A 218 -15.57 -11.19 1.10
N GLN A 219 -15.62 -10.78 2.37
CA GLN A 219 -15.63 -11.72 3.50
C GLN A 219 -17.00 -12.41 3.61
N ILE A 220 -18.09 -11.67 3.40
CA ILE A 220 -19.45 -12.22 3.39
C ILE A 220 -19.61 -13.21 2.23
N THR A 221 -19.12 -12.90 1.04
CA THR A 221 -19.22 -13.81 -0.09
C THR A 221 -18.26 -14.99 0.03
N GLY A 222 -17.01 -14.78 0.44
CA GLY A 222 -16.02 -15.87 0.55
C GLY A 222 -16.29 -16.82 1.73
N ILE A 223 -16.51 -16.28 2.92
CA ILE A 223 -16.72 -17.08 4.15
C ILE A 223 -18.22 -17.28 4.41
N GLY A 224 -19.05 -16.26 4.30
CA GLY A 224 -20.49 -16.42 4.51
C GLY A 224 -21.21 -17.18 3.39
N ASN A 225 -20.61 -17.30 2.19
CA ASN A 225 -21.25 -17.85 1.00
C ASN A 225 -22.68 -17.28 0.78
N ARG A 226 -22.81 -15.95 0.90
CA ARG A 226 -24.07 -15.22 0.69
C ARG A 226 -23.88 -14.01 -0.22
N THR A 227 -25.00 -13.57 -0.79
CA THR A 227 -25.03 -12.40 -1.67
C THR A 227 -24.82 -11.14 -0.84
N THR A 228 -23.78 -10.37 -1.15
CA THR A 228 -23.55 -9.03 -0.59
C THR A 228 -24.09 -7.96 -1.54
N LEU A 229 -24.45 -6.79 -1.01
CA LEU A 229 -24.85 -5.65 -1.83
C LEU A 229 -23.67 -4.84 -2.36
N ALA A 230 -22.59 -4.70 -1.58
CA ALA A 230 -21.39 -3.98 -1.98
C ALA A 230 -20.12 -4.72 -1.57
N ASP A 231 -19.02 -4.38 -2.24
CA ASP A 231 -17.70 -4.96 -2.06
C ASP A 231 -16.58 -3.91 -2.09
N GLY A 232 -15.35 -4.37 -1.84
CA GLY A 232 -14.16 -3.53 -1.84
C GLY A 232 -13.67 -3.07 -3.21
N ASN A 233 -14.35 -3.42 -4.31
CA ASN A 233 -13.99 -2.92 -5.64
C ASN A 233 -14.50 -1.47 -5.85
N THR A 234 -15.63 -1.12 -5.24
CA THR A 234 -16.15 0.25 -5.20
C THR A 234 -16.38 0.95 -6.55
N TRP A 235 -16.76 0.20 -7.58
CA TRP A 235 -16.96 0.75 -8.93
C TRP A 235 -18.22 1.64 -9.04
N ASN A 236 -19.32 1.29 -8.35
CA ASN A 236 -20.56 2.07 -8.34
C ASN A 236 -20.69 2.91 -7.07
N HIS A 237 -20.36 4.20 -7.18
CA HIS A 237 -20.38 5.13 -6.06
C HIS A 237 -21.80 5.46 -5.57
N GLU A 238 -22.78 5.48 -6.48
CA GLU A 238 -24.19 5.75 -6.13
C GLU A 238 -24.75 4.62 -5.26
N HIS A 239 -24.39 3.37 -5.57
CA HIS A 239 -24.78 2.22 -4.74
C HIS A 239 -24.20 2.32 -3.32
N ILE A 240 -22.92 2.68 -3.20
CA ILE A 240 -22.29 2.86 -1.89
C ILE A 240 -22.90 4.04 -1.13
N ALA A 241 -23.23 5.13 -1.83
CA ALA A 241 -23.91 6.27 -1.23
C ALA A 241 -25.32 5.92 -0.75
N LEU A 242 -26.04 5.06 -1.46
CA LEU A 242 -27.35 4.55 -1.03
C LEU A 242 -27.23 3.69 0.23
N LEU A 243 -26.21 2.83 0.33
CA LEU A 243 -25.90 2.08 1.54
C LEU A 243 -25.52 3.00 2.70
N GLY A 244 -24.67 4.00 2.45
CA GLY A 244 -24.31 5.04 3.42
C GLY A 244 -25.55 5.77 3.93
N ARG A 245 -26.43 6.22 3.03
CA ARG A 245 -27.71 6.84 3.36
C ARG A 245 -28.58 5.93 4.21
N ALA A 246 -28.68 4.65 3.87
CA ALA A 246 -29.48 3.69 4.64
C ALA A 246 -28.92 3.47 6.05
N LEU A 247 -27.59 3.38 6.22
CA LEU A 247 -26.96 3.18 7.53
C LEU A 247 -27.00 4.43 8.42
N THR A 248 -26.90 5.62 7.84
CA THR A 248 -26.84 6.89 8.60
C THR A 248 -28.18 7.58 8.78
N SER A 249 -29.22 7.15 8.06
CA SER A 249 -30.58 7.68 8.22
C SER A 249 -31.31 7.11 9.44
N PRO A 250 -32.37 7.78 9.94
CA PRO A 250 -33.28 7.24 10.94
C PRO A 250 -33.89 5.90 10.54
N GLU A 251 -34.10 5.00 11.50
CA GLU A 251 -34.55 3.61 11.26
C GLU A 251 -35.73 3.47 10.30
N ARG A 252 -36.75 4.34 10.41
CA ARG A 252 -37.93 4.30 9.53
C ARG A 252 -37.59 4.70 8.09
N LYS A 253 -36.70 5.68 7.89
CA LYS A 253 -36.23 6.08 6.55
C LYS A 253 -35.30 5.03 5.97
N ALA A 254 -34.39 4.51 6.79
CA ALA A 254 -33.49 3.42 6.43
C ALA A 254 -34.26 2.17 5.99
N HIS A 255 -35.24 1.73 6.78
CA HIS A 255 -36.06 0.55 6.50
C HIS A 255 -36.80 0.64 5.16
N LYS A 256 -37.30 1.82 4.78
CA LYS A 256 -37.91 2.05 3.46
C LYS A 256 -36.97 1.72 2.29
N ILE A 257 -35.66 1.83 2.48
CA ILE A 257 -34.65 1.47 1.47
C ILE A 257 -34.26 0.00 1.63
N VAL A 258 -33.85 -0.38 2.84
CA VAL A 258 -33.29 -1.71 3.15
C VAL A 258 -34.27 -2.83 2.79
N ARG A 259 -35.58 -2.65 3.04
CA ARG A 259 -36.60 -3.68 2.77
C ARG A 259 -36.71 -4.11 1.30
N HIS A 260 -36.18 -3.32 0.37
CA HIS A 260 -36.17 -3.63 -1.06
C HIS A 260 -34.86 -4.31 -1.49
N LEU A 261 -33.77 -4.11 -0.74
CA LEU A 261 -32.42 -4.53 -1.12
C LEU A 261 -31.94 -5.78 -0.38
N ALA A 262 -32.23 -5.91 0.93
CA ALA A 262 -31.63 -6.94 1.77
C ALA A 262 -32.61 -7.64 2.71
N ASP A 263 -32.28 -8.88 3.06
CA ASP A 263 -32.98 -9.71 4.02
C ASP A 263 -32.34 -9.66 5.41
N TYR A 264 -31.02 -9.42 5.46
CA TYR A 264 -30.24 -9.28 6.68
C TYR A 264 -29.35 -8.04 6.63
N VAL A 265 -29.09 -7.43 7.79
CA VAL A 265 -28.11 -6.36 7.99
C VAL A 265 -27.04 -6.88 8.94
N LEU A 266 -25.79 -6.82 8.52
CA LEU A 266 -24.62 -7.17 9.32
C LEU A 266 -23.86 -5.90 9.68
N VAL A 267 -23.55 -5.74 10.96
CA VAL A 267 -22.77 -4.61 11.49
C VAL A 267 -21.62 -5.12 12.35
N TRP A 268 -20.45 -4.52 12.17
CA TRP A 268 -19.32 -4.69 13.08
C TRP A 268 -19.48 -3.73 14.27
N ALA A 269 -19.33 -4.27 15.47
CA ALA A 269 -19.59 -3.60 16.75
C ALA A 269 -18.46 -3.87 17.76
N GLY A 270 -18.69 -3.55 19.04
CA GLY A 270 -17.79 -3.91 20.13
C GLY A 270 -16.55 -3.03 20.29
N GLY A 271 -16.51 -1.85 19.65
CA GLY A 271 -15.46 -0.84 19.83
C GLY A 271 -14.12 -1.18 19.19
N GLY A 272 -13.30 -0.15 18.95
CA GLY A 272 -11.95 -0.28 18.39
C GLY A 272 -11.94 -0.54 16.88
N GLY A 273 -12.37 0.45 16.08
CA GLY A 273 -12.43 0.35 14.62
C GLY A 273 -13.72 -0.27 14.07
N ASP A 274 -14.78 -0.29 14.89
CA ASP A 274 -16.12 -0.74 14.50
C ASP A 274 -16.79 0.19 13.47
N ASP A 275 -17.98 -0.18 13.02
CA ASP A 275 -18.67 0.62 12.00
C ASP A 275 -19.05 2.03 12.49
N LEU A 276 -19.17 2.23 13.81
CA LEU A 276 -19.39 3.56 14.39
C LEU A 276 -18.18 4.48 14.20
N ALA A 277 -16.95 3.97 14.28
CA ALA A 277 -15.76 4.77 13.97
C ALA A 277 -15.72 5.20 12.49
N LYS A 278 -16.28 4.39 11.59
CA LYS A 278 -16.36 4.65 10.15
C LYS A 278 -17.59 5.48 9.75
N SER A 279 -18.56 5.61 10.65
CA SER A 279 -19.86 6.23 10.37
C SER A 279 -19.80 7.68 9.83
N PRO A 280 -18.85 8.57 10.20
CA PRO A 280 -18.75 9.89 9.57
C PRO A 280 -18.39 9.79 8.09
N HIS A 281 -17.58 8.81 7.69
CA HIS A 281 -17.28 8.56 6.27
C HIS A 281 -18.51 8.03 5.52
N MET A 282 -19.29 7.14 6.13
CA MET A 282 -20.56 6.66 5.55
C MET A 282 -21.52 7.83 5.31
N ALA A 283 -21.61 8.76 6.26
CA ALA A 283 -22.48 9.93 6.16
C ALA A 283 -22.01 10.91 5.08
N ARG A 284 -20.70 11.14 4.94
CA ARG A 284 -20.12 11.98 3.88
C ARG A 284 -20.37 11.41 2.49
N ILE A 285 -20.14 10.12 2.30
CA ILE A 285 -20.38 9.46 1.01
C ILE A 285 -21.87 9.49 0.67
N GLY A 286 -22.74 9.19 1.64
CA GLY A 286 -24.19 9.33 1.46
C GLY A 286 -24.59 10.75 1.08
N THR A 287 -24.07 11.76 1.78
CA THR A 287 -24.39 13.18 1.58
C THR A 287 -23.94 13.69 0.20
N SER A 288 -22.88 13.10 -0.35
CA SER A 288 -22.37 13.46 -1.67
C SER A 288 -23.36 13.23 -2.82
N VAL A 289 -24.30 12.30 -2.64
CA VAL A 289 -25.37 11.99 -3.60
C VAL A 289 -26.74 12.41 -3.06
N PHE A 290 -26.96 12.29 -1.76
CA PHE A 290 -28.24 12.50 -1.10
C PHE A 290 -28.13 13.56 0.01
N PRO A 291 -28.55 14.81 -0.24
CA PRO A 291 -28.36 15.91 0.71
C PRO A 291 -29.28 15.84 1.96
N ASP A 292 -30.17 14.83 2.05
CA ASP A 292 -31.14 14.71 3.14
C ASP A 292 -30.58 14.17 4.45
N ILE A 293 -29.33 13.69 4.46
CA ILE A 293 -28.64 13.14 5.64
C ILE A 293 -28.16 14.27 6.55
N CYS A 294 -27.50 15.27 5.97
CA CYS A 294 -26.89 16.41 6.66
C CYS A 294 -27.40 17.72 6.03
N PRO A 295 -28.60 18.22 6.43
CA PRO A 295 -29.16 19.44 5.87
C PRO A 295 -28.22 20.61 6.11
N ASN A 296 -27.93 21.39 5.07
CA ASN A 296 -27.06 22.58 5.09
C ASN A 296 -25.57 22.30 5.45
N ASP A 297 -25.14 21.04 5.51
CA ASP A 297 -23.74 20.66 5.70
C ASP A 297 -23.28 19.66 4.63
N PRO A 298 -22.77 20.13 3.47
CA PRO A 298 -22.33 19.25 2.39
C PRO A 298 -21.17 18.33 2.79
N LEU A 299 -20.39 18.69 3.81
CA LEU A 299 -19.26 17.91 4.31
C LEU A 299 -19.64 17.02 5.49
N CYS A 300 -20.89 17.11 5.98
CA CYS A 300 -21.45 16.31 7.06
C CYS A 300 -20.46 16.16 8.25
N LYS A 301 -19.79 17.27 8.62
CA LYS A 301 -18.80 17.32 9.70
C LYS A 301 -19.45 17.15 11.06
N GLY A 302 -20.70 17.57 11.20
CA GLY A 302 -21.47 17.45 12.44
C GLY A 302 -21.96 16.03 12.75
N PHE A 303 -21.82 15.06 11.83
CA PHE A 303 -22.24 13.68 12.06
C PHE A 303 -21.13 12.88 12.77
N GLY A 304 -21.35 12.57 14.04
CA GLY A 304 -20.33 11.91 14.86
C GLY A 304 -20.68 11.86 16.35
N PHE A 305 -19.62 11.85 17.15
CA PHE A 305 -19.66 11.96 18.61
C PHE A 305 -19.04 13.30 19.03
N TYR A 306 -19.58 13.92 20.08
CA TYR A 306 -19.06 15.19 20.59
C TYR A 306 -17.74 15.04 21.35
N ASP A 307 -17.56 13.89 22.01
CA ASP A 307 -16.51 13.70 23.01
C ASP A 307 -15.89 12.29 22.94
N ARG A 308 -14.83 12.07 23.74
CA ARG A 308 -14.20 10.75 23.88
C ARG A 308 -15.07 9.78 24.68
N GLN A 309 -16.04 10.29 25.43
CA GLN A 309 -17.06 9.53 26.15
C GLN A 309 -18.14 8.96 25.20
N GLN A 310 -17.99 9.19 23.88
CA GLN A 310 -18.86 8.69 22.84
C GLN A 310 -20.32 9.16 22.99
N THR A 311 -20.51 10.43 23.38
CA THR A 311 -21.82 11.10 23.36
C THR A 311 -22.23 11.37 21.91
N PRO A 312 -23.30 10.74 21.39
CA PRO A 312 -23.67 10.87 19.99
C PRO A 312 -24.33 12.22 19.70
N THR A 313 -24.09 12.75 18.51
CA THR A 313 -24.87 13.87 17.94
C THR A 313 -26.33 13.44 17.70
N PRO A 314 -27.32 14.35 17.64
CA PRO A 314 -28.72 13.98 17.43
C PRO A 314 -28.96 13.16 16.15
N SER A 315 -28.25 13.49 15.07
CA SER A 315 -28.28 12.75 13.81
C SER A 315 -27.67 11.34 13.96
N MET A 316 -26.54 11.22 14.67
CA MET A 316 -25.92 9.92 14.98
C MET A 316 -26.85 9.06 15.84
N ALA A 317 -27.42 9.61 16.91
CA ALA A 317 -28.29 8.88 17.84
C ALA A 317 -29.55 8.35 17.15
N ALA A 318 -30.05 9.09 16.14
CA ALA A 318 -31.17 8.67 15.31
C ALA A 318 -30.80 7.62 14.26
N SER A 319 -29.53 7.53 13.86
CA SER A 319 -29.08 6.67 12.76
C SER A 319 -29.36 5.18 13.02
N LEU A 320 -29.70 4.45 11.95
CA LEU A 320 -29.85 2.99 12.00
C LEU A 320 -28.58 2.33 12.55
N LEU A 321 -27.42 2.76 12.08
CA LEU A 321 -26.14 2.19 12.48
C LEU A 321 -25.90 2.26 13.99
N TYR A 322 -26.19 3.42 14.61
CA TYR A 322 -26.08 3.58 16.07
C TYR A 322 -27.08 2.70 16.80
N LYS A 323 -28.33 2.62 16.33
CA LYS A 323 -29.36 1.77 16.95
C LYS A 323 -29.01 0.28 16.88
N LEU A 324 -28.49 -0.20 15.75
CA LEU A 324 -28.09 -1.61 15.58
C LEU A 324 -26.82 -1.96 16.36
N THR A 325 -25.79 -1.11 16.30
CA THR A 325 -24.51 -1.39 17.00
C THR A 325 -24.66 -1.33 18.52
N GLN A 326 -25.44 -0.37 19.03
CA GLN A 326 -25.64 -0.15 20.48
C GLN A 326 -26.90 -0.82 21.05
N HIS A 327 -27.65 -1.60 20.25
CA HIS A 327 -28.87 -2.29 20.69
C HIS A 327 -28.63 -3.08 21.97
N LYS A 328 -29.32 -2.76 23.07
CA LYS A 328 -29.18 -3.41 24.40
C LYS A 328 -27.78 -3.34 25.03
N VAL A 329 -26.84 -2.62 24.43
CA VAL A 329 -25.51 -2.36 24.99
C VAL A 329 -25.56 -1.08 25.82
N ARG A 330 -26.19 -0.02 25.27
CA ARG A 330 -26.43 1.23 25.99
C ARG A 330 -27.86 1.26 26.56
N PRO A 331 -28.04 1.68 27.82
CA PRO A 331 -29.37 1.86 28.39
C PRO A 331 -30.24 2.77 27.51
N GLY A 332 -31.46 2.34 27.21
CA GLY A 332 -32.42 3.11 26.40
C GLY A 332 -32.16 3.12 24.89
N VAL A 333 -31.15 2.38 24.39
CA VAL A 333 -30.90 2.25 22.95
C VAL A 333 -31.33 0.87 22.47
N GLU A 334 -32.47 0.83 21.80
CA GLU A 334 -32.96 -0.38 21.16
C GLU A 334 -33.32 -0.14 19.69
N ALA A 335 -33.05 -1.16 18.86
CA ALA A 335 -33.51 -1.21 17.49
C ALA A 335 -35.01 -1.48 17.47
N ASN A 336 -35.72 -0.86 16.53
CA ASN A 336 -37.16 -1.04 16.42
C ASN A 336 -37.51 -2.50 16.04
N SER A 337 -38.07 -3.24 16.99
CA SER A 337 -38.41 -4.66 16.88
C SER A 337 -39.43 -4.98 15.78
N THR A 338 -40.17 -3.99 15.28
CA THR A 338 -41.12 -4.15 14.16
C THR A 338 -40.46 -4.07 12.79
N LEU A 339 -39.24 -3.51 12.72
CA LEU A 339 -38.49 -3.27 11.48
C LEU A 339 -37.26 -4.16 11.39
N PHE A 340 -36.56 -4.37 12.50
CA PHE A 340 -35.34 -5.15 12.58
C PHE A 340 -35.40 -6.08 13.79
N LYS A 341 -35.04 -7.35 13.61
CA LYS A 341 -34.96 -8.33 14.69
C LYS A 341 -33.53 -8.84 14.79
N GLU A 342 -32.90 -8.70 15.95
CA GLU A 342 -31.61 -9.33 16.21
C GLU A 342 -31.76 -10.85 16.14
N VAL A 343 -30.93 -11.50 15.31
CA VAL A 343 -30.93 -12.95 15.12
C VAL A 343 -29.66 -13.61 15.62
N TRP A 344 -28.55 -12.85 15.65
CA TRP A 344 -27.28 -13.35 16.12
C TRP A 344 -26.41 -12.23 16.67
N ASN A 345 -25.72 -12.51 17.77
CA ASN A 345 -24.75 -11.64 18.41
C ASN A 345 -23.52 -12.48 18.76
N SER A 346 -22.33 -11.97 18.47
CA SER A 346 -21.08 -12.67 18.74
C SER A 346 -20.72 -12.69 20.22
N ARG A 347 -19.84 -13.61 20.63
CA ARG A 347 -19.48 -13.83 22.04
C ARG A 347 -18.93 -12.58 22.73
N TYR A 348 -18.10 -11.80 22.03
CA TYR A 348 -17.52 -10.56 22.53
C TYR A 348 -18.18 -9.31 21.92
N GLY A 349 -19.35 -9.47 21.27
CA GLY A 349 -20.13 -8.37 20.69
C GLY A 349 -19.45 -7.64 19.54
N LYS A 350 -18.44 -8.23 18.90
CA LYS A 350 -17.72 -7.66 17.75
C LYS A 350 -18.51 -7.71 16.45
N MET A 351 -19.48 -8.61 16.31
CA MET A 351 -20.34 -8.67 15.12
C MET A 351 -21.77 -9.01 15.49
N ARG A 352 -22.71 -8.33 14.83
CA ARG A 352 -24.14 -8.48 15.07
C ARG A 352 -24.89 -8.60 13.76
N ILE A 353 -25.91 -9.46 13.76
CA ILE A 353 -26.72 -9.72 12.57
C ILE A 353 -28.18 -9.49 12.93
N PHE A 354 -28.83 -8.67 12.11
CA PHE A 354 -30.24 -8.31 12.23
C PHE A 354 -30.99 -8.79 11.01
N LYS A 355 -32.11 -9.47 11.22
CA LYS A 355 -33.07 -9.80 10.16
C LYS A 355 -33.96 -8.60 9.88
N VAL A 356 -34.08 -8.23 8.62
CA VAL A 356 -34.99 -7.18 8.17
C VAL A 356 -36.40 -7.74 8.14
N LEU A 357 -37.33 -7.09 8.83
CA LEU A 357 -38.73 -7.48 8.82
C LEU A 357 -39.46 -6.75 7.68
N ARG A 358 -40.58 -7.31 7.22
CA ARG A 358 -41.39 -6.71 6.15
C ARG A 358 -40.59 -6.44 4.87
N VAL A 359 -39.76 -7.39 4.44
CA VAL A 359 -39.05 -7.34 3.15
C VAL A 359 -40.07 -7.37 2.00
N SER A 360 -39.84 -6.61 0.94
CA SER A 360 -40.71 -6.56 -0.23
C SER A 360 -40.52 -7.79 -1.11
N LYS A 361 -41.49 -8.71 -1.12
CA LYS A 361 -41.45 -9.90 -1.99
C LYS A 361 -41.33 -9.52 -3.46
N GLU A 362 -42.16 -8.58 -3.92
CA GLU A 362 -42.13 -8.06 -5.28
C GLU A 362 -40.73 -7.56 -5.72
N SER A 363 -40.00 -6.91 -4.81
CA SER A 363 -38.65 -6.42 -5.15
C SER A 363 -37.61 -7.52 -5.13
N LYS A 364 -37.80 -8.54 -4.30
CA LYS A 364 -36.97 -9.74 -4.29
C LYS A 364 -37.17 -10.54 -5.58
N GLU A 365 -38.42 -10.74 -6.00
CA GLU A 365 -38.79 -11.42 -7.24
C GLU A 365 -38.25 -10.67 -8.47
N TRP A 366 -38.41 -9.35 -8.51
CA TRP A 366 -37.88 -8.52 -9.60
C TRP A 366 -36.35 -8.61 -9.73
N LEU A 367 -35.62 -8.65 -8.61
CA LEU A 367 -34.15 -8.82 -8.61
C LEU A 367 -33.70 -10.23 -9.00
N ALA A 368 -34.53 -11.23 -8.73
CA ALA A 368 -34.24 -12.62 -9.08
C ALA A 368 -34.39 -12.88 -10.60
N ASP A 369 -35.29 -12.15 -11.26
CA ASP A 369 -35.56 -12.27 -12.68
C ASP A 369 -34.34 -11.85 -13.54
N PRO A 370 -33.74 -12.78 -14.32
CA PRO A 370 -32.62 -12.48 -15.20
C PRO A 370 -32.94 -11.45 -16.28
N ALA A 371 -34.20 -11.27 -16.67
CA ALA A 371 -34.62 -10.31 -17.69
C ALA A 371 -34.37 -8.85 -17.27
N ASN A 372 -34.27 -8.59 -15.96
CA ASN A 372 -34.02 -7.25 -15.41
C ASN A 372 -32.52 -6.90 -15.35
N ARG A 373 -31.63 -7.79 -15.80
CA ARG A 373 -30.19 -7.54 -15.84
C ARG A 373 -29.82 -6.86 -17.16
N LEU A 374 -28.96 -5.85 -17.08
CA LEU A 374 -28.40 -5.19 -18.25
C LEU A 374 -27.12 -5.92 -18.63
N CYS A 375 -27.20 -6.85 -19.57
CA CYS A 375 -26.01 -7.49 -20.11
C CYS A 375 -25.42 -6.63 -21.24
N ASP A 376 -24.10 -6.42 -21.23
CA ASP A 376 -23.41 -5.68 -22.30
C ASP A 376 -23.56 -6.38 -23.66
N ALA A 377 -23.65 -7.71 -23.66
CA ALA A 377 -23.93 -8.53 -24.83
C ALA A 377 -24.76 -9.78 -24.45
N PRO A 378 -25.50 -10.40 -25.38
CA PRO A 378 -26.20 -11.66 -25.12
C PRO A 378 -25.21 -12.74 -24.67
N GLY A 379 -25.36 -13.26 -23.45
CA GLY A 379 -24.45 -14.26 -22.87
C GLY A 379 -23.15 -13.70 -22.29
N SER A 380 -23.02 -12.37 -22.12
CA SER A 380 -21.88 -11.81 -21.38
C SER A 380 -21.89 -12.30 -19.93
N TRP A 381 -20.71 -12.56 -19.39
CA TRP A 381 -20.55 -12.89 -17.96
C TRP A 381 -20.81 -11.66 -17.07
N TYR A 382 -20.75 -10.46 -17.65
CA TYR A 382 -21.06 -9.20 -16.98
C TYR A 382 -22.48 -8.75 -17.33
N CYS A 383 -23.37 -8.84 -16.35
CA CYS A 383 -24.77 -8.46 -16.45
C CYS A 383 -25.20 -7.74 -15.16
N PRO A 384 -24.87 -6.45 -15.00
CA PRO A 384 -25.31 -5.66 -13.84
C PRO A 384 -26.83 -5.74 -13.66
N GLY A 385 -27.23 -6.03 -12.42
CA GLY A 385 -28.62 -5.92 -12.00
C GLY A 385 -29.04 -4.45 -11.93
N GLN A 386 -30.30 -4.18 -12.24
CA GLN A 386 -30.90 -2.86 -12.07
C GLN A 386 -31.46 -2.70 -10.63
N TYR A 387 -31.91 -1.50 -10.26
CA TYR A 387 -32.64 -1.29 -9.01
C TYR A 387 -34.14 -1.52 -9.17
N PRO A 388 -34.82 -2.13 -8.19
CA PRO A 388 -36.27 -2.25 -8.20
C PRO A 388 -36.94 -0.89 -8.40
N PRO A 389 -37.98 -0.78 -9.24
CA PRO A 389 -38.59 0.50 -9.60
C PRO A 389 -39.22 1.26 -8.41
N LYS A 390 -39.48 0.57 -7.29
CA LYS A 390 -39.99 1.17 -6.05
C LYS A 390 -38.92 1.85 -5.20
N LEU A 391 -37.63 1.65 -5.48
CA LEU A 391 -36.57 2.40 -4.84
C LEU A 391 -36.49 3.80 -5.46
N PRO A 392 -36.47 4.87 -4.66
CA PRO A 392 -36.25 6.21 -5.19
C PRO A 392 -34.86 6.23 -5.85
N GLY A 393 -34.82 6.52 -7.14
CA GLY A 393 -33.56 6.71 -7.87
C GLY A 393 -32.75 7.88 -7.30
N PRO A 394 -31.43 7.94 -7.57
CA PRO A 394 -30.62 9.08 -7.19
C PRO A 394 -31.19 10.36 -7.84
N PRO A 395 -31.09 11.53 -7.16
CA PRO A 395 -31.58 12.78 -7.72
C PRO A 395 -30.90 13.09 -9.06
N LYS A 396 -31.67 13.50 -10.06
CA LYS A 396 -31.20 13.77 -11.45
C LYS A 396 -30.11 14.85 -11.55
N SER A 397 -29.90 15.65 -10.51
CA SER A 397 -28.97 16.78 -10.46
C SER A 397 -27.63 16.41 -9.79
N PHE A 398 -27.02 15.29 -10.21
CA PHE A 398 -25.71 14.90 -9.69
C PHE A 398 -24.63 15.85 -10.25
N LYS A 399 -24.23 16.83 -9.44
CA LYS A 399 -22.97 17.57 -9.62
C LYS A 399 -22.01 17.02 -8.58
N LYS A 400 -20.86 16.47 -9.01
CA LYS A 400 -19.79 16.09 -8.08
C LYS A 400 -19.50 17.29 -7.19
N LEU A 401 -19.56 17.10 -5.87
CA LEU A 401 -19.17 18.12 -4.91
C LEU A 401 -17.70 18.48 -5.15
N ASP A 402 -17.45 19.72 -5.55
CA ASP A 402 -16.11 20.28 -5.51
C ASP A 402 -15.78 20.53 -4.04
N TYR A 403 -14.84 19.75 -3.51
CA TYR A 403 -14.42 19.82 -2.12
C TYR A 403 -13.81 21.18 -1.77
N ASP A 404 -13.15 21.84 -2.72
CA ASP A 404 -12.51 23.14 -2.49
C ASP A 404 -13.55 24.26 -2.44
N GLU A 405 -14.57 24.19 -3.29
CA GLU A 405 -15.72 25.11 -3.21
C GLU A 405 -16.56 24.87 -1.94
N ALA A 406 -16.80 23.61 -1.58
CA ALA A 406 -17.56 23.24 -0.39
C ALA A 406 -16.86 23.64 0.92
N GLN A 407 -15.52 23.64 0.96
CA GLN A 407 -14.75 24.19 2.08
C GLN A 407 -14.84 25.72 2.15
N LYS A 408 -14.79 26.41 1.00
CA LYS A 408 -14.85 27.88 0.93
C LYS A 408 -16.23 28.45 1.26
N ALA A 409 -17.30 27.72 0.94
CA ALA A 409 -18.69 28.15 1.15
C ALA A 409 -19.15 28.08 2.63
N GLN A 410 -18.33 27.57 3.54
CA GLN A 410 -18.65 27.53 4.97
C GLN A 410 -17.99 28.72 5.69
N PRO A 411 -18.72 29.47 6.54
CA PRO A 411 -18.09 30.46 7.41
C PRO A 411 -17.11 29.72 8.31
N PHE A 412 -15.85 30.19 8.33
CA PHE A 412 -14.82 29.73 9.25
C PHE A 412 -15.38 29.78 10.68
N MET A 413 -15.83 28.64 11.22
CA MET A 413 -15.91 28.50 12.67
C MET A 413 -14.47 28.45 13.15
N GLY A 414 -14.04 29.58 13.73
CA GLY A 414 -12.68 29.82 14.17
C GLY A 414 -12.12 28.66 14.98
N THR A 415 -10.85 28.40 14.75
CA THR A 415 -9.96 27.67 15.64
C THR A 415 -10.20 28.13 17.08
N ARG A 416 -10.81 27.26 17.90
CA ARG A 416 -10.65 27.36 19.36
C ARG A 416 -9.22 26.95 19.64
N GLU A 417 -8.39 27.94 19.95
CA GLU A 417 -7.08 27.78 20.59
C GLU A 417 -7.18 27.02 21.92
#